data_AF-A0A0K2JFJ1-F1
#
_entry.id   AF-A0A0K2JFJ1-F1
#
_cell.length_a   1.000
_cell.length_b   1.000
_cell.length_c   1.000
_cell.angle_alpha   90.00
_cell.angle_beta   90.00
_cell.angle_gamma   90.00
#
_symmetry.space_group_name_H-M   'P 1'
#
loop_
_entity.id
_entity.type
_entity.pdbx_description
1 polymer ?
#
loop_
_entity_poly.entity_id
_entity_poly.type
_entity_poly.pdbx_seq_one_letter_code
_entity_poly.pdbx_strand_id
1 'polypeptide(L)'
;MKEIRNLQLSAFQKQVINKLDDEYCYEIYTYAYDETIKIFNKKMELIITINKRDDSVSENNRLEDYKKRIKLLELILKEEK
;
A
#
# COMPACT_ATOMS: atom_id res chain seq x y z
N MET A 1 5.52 -16.81 18.66
CA MET A 1 5.68 -15.67 17.73
C MET A 1 6.26 -16.22 16.43
N LYS A 2 5.51 -16.24 15.33
CA LYS A 2 6.03 -16.71 14.03
C LYS A 2 6.77 -15.55 13.38
N GLU A 3 8.07 -15.73 13.14
CA GLU A 3 8.88 -14.76 12.40
C GLU A 3 8.36 -14.62 10.96
N ILE A 4 7.93 -13.42 10.62
CA ILE A 4 7.60 -13.03 9.26
C ILE A 4 8.91 -12.68 8.54
N ARG A 5 9.64 -13.68 8.03
CA ARG A 5 10.85 -13.44 7.23
C ARG A 5 10.45 -13.09 5.78
N ASN A 6 10.86 -11.90 5.32
CA ASN A 6 10.79 -11.38 3.93
C ASN A 6 9.45 -10.81 3.39
N LEU A 7 8.66 -10.06 4.17
CA LEU A 7 7.57 -9.24 3.61
C LEU A 7 7.95 -7.74 3.62
N GLN A 8 7.94 -7.06 2.46
CA GLN A 8 8.19 -5.62 2.35
C GLN A 8 6.90 -4.81 2.55
N LEU A 9 6.23 -5.02 3.67
CA LEU A 9 4.99 -4.31 4.02
C LEU A 9 5.21 -2.80 4.12
N SER A 10 4.23 -2.01 3.67
CA SER A 10 4.21 -0.57 3.89
C SER A 10 4.08 -0.22 5.38
N ALA A 11 4.38 1.04 5.74
CA ALA A 11 4.20 1.51 7.11
C ALA A 11 2.74 1.40 7.55
N PHE A 12 1.80 1.72 6.64
CA PHE A 12 0.36 1.56 6.86
C PHE A 12 -0.03 0.09 7.12
N GLN A 13 0.43 -0.84 6.30
CA GLN A 13 0.16 -2.27 6.46
C GLN A 13 0.66 -2.82 7.81
N LYS A 14 1.85 -2.40 8.26
CA LYS A 14 2.39 -2.76 9.58
C LYS A 14 1.53 -2.23 10.73
N GLN A 15 1.06 -0.98 10.62
CA GLN A 15 0.16 -0.39 11.63
C GLN A 15 -1.16 -1.16 11.72
N VAL A 16 -1.70 -1.62 10.59
CA VAL A 16 -2.92 -2.41 10.58
C VAL A 16 -2.69 -3.76 11.26
N ILE A 17 -1.66 -4.53 10.88
CA ILE A 17 -1.37 -5.84 11.50
C ILE A 17 -1.19 -5.72 13.01
N ASN A 18 -0.41 -4.74 13.48
CA ASN A 18 -0.18 -4.54 14.92
C ASN A 18 -1.47 -4.26 15.70
N LYS A 19 -2.53 -3.75 15.05
CA LYS A 19 -3.83 -3.54 15.67
C LYS A 19 -4.74 -4.76 15.60
N LEU A 20 -4.46 -5.71 14.69
CA LEU A 20 -5.29 -6.89 14.45
C LEU A 20 -4.87 -8.10 15.28
N ASP A 21 -3.62 -8.16 15.73
CA ASP A 21 -3.00 -9.34 16.38
C ASP A 21 -3.77 -9.88 17.61
N ASP A 22 -4.73 -9.13 18.16
CA ASP A 22 -5.56 -9.56 19.30
C ASP A 22 -7.02 -9.96 18.95
N GLU A 23 -7.57 -9.56 17.79
CA GLU A 23 -9.03 -9.68 17.52
C GLU A 23 -9.40 -10.33 16.18
N TYR A 24 -8.50 -10.33 15.18
CA TYR A 24 -8.84 -10.75 13.81
C TYR A 24 -7.80 -11.69 13.20
N CYS A 25 -8.26 -12.61 12.35
CA CYS A 25 -7.38 -13.42 11.52
C CYS A 25 -7.03 -12.65 10.24
N TYR A 26 -5.75 -12.68 9.83
CA TYR A 26 -5.32 -12.11 8.56
C TYR A 26 -4.37 -13.05 7.82
N GLU A 27 -4.38 -12.94 6.49
CA GLU A 27 -3.44 -13.61 5.60
C GLU A 27 -2.72 -12.56 4.76
N ILE A 28 -1.41 -12.74 4.60
CA ILE A 28 -0.61 -11.87 3.75
C ILE A 28 -0.29 -12.62 2.47
N TYR A 29 -0.71 -12.04 1.35
CA TYR A 29 -0.47 -12.54 0.01
C TYR A 29 0.57 -11.67 -0.69
N THR A 30 1.41 -12.31 -1.49
CA THR A 30 2.37 -11.62 -2.35
C THR A 30 2.05 -12.01 -3.79
N TYR A 31 1.61 -11.05 -4.61
CA TYR A 31 1.36 -11.29 -6.03
C TYR A 31 2.04 -10.19 -6.85
N ALA A 32 2.88 -10.59 -7.81
CA ALA A 32 3.56 -9.68 -8.73
C ALA A 32 4.21 -8.45 -8.05
N TYR A 33 4.90 -8.68 -6.91
CA TYR A 33 5.61 -7.66 -6.11
C TYR A 33 4.75 -6.69 -5.29
N ASP A 34 3.42 -6.86 -5.27
CA ASP A 34 2.56 -6.17 -4.31
C ASP A 34 2.20 -7.12 -3.16
N GLU A 35 2.59 -6.73 -1.94
CA GLU A 35 2.06 -7.34 -0.73
C GLU A 35 0.63 -6.86 -0.47
N THR A 36 -0.28 -7.79 -0.26
CA THR A 36 -1.68 -7.55 0.07
C THR A 36 -2.03 -8.27 1.36
N ILE A 37 -2.74 -7.59 2.27
CA ILE A 37 -3.25 -8.16 3.51
C ILE A 37 -4.75 -8.42 3.33
N LYS A 38 -5.19 -9.65 3.54
CA LYS A 38 -6.61 -10.00 3.63
C LYS A 38 -6.98 -10.22 5.08
N ILE A 39 -8.08 -9.62 5.53
CA ILE A 39 -8.58 -9.70 6.91
C ILE A 39 -9.89 -10.48 6.89
N PHE A 40 -10.02 -11.44 7.80
CA PHE A 40 -11.17 -12.33 7.89
C PHE A 40 -11.88 -12.20 9.24
N ASN A 41 -13.18 -12.48 9.25
CA ASN A 41 -13.90 -12.63 10.51
C ASN A 41 -13.65 -14.01 11.14
N LYS A 42 -14.23 -14.27 12.30
CA LYS A 42 -14.11 -15.56 13.02
C LYS A 42 -14.67 -16.77 12.26
N LYS A 43 -15.50 -16.55 11.23
CA LYS A 43 -16.03 -17.59 10.34
C LYS A 43 -15.18 -17.79 9.08
N MET A 44 -14.01 -17.14 8.99
CA MET A 44 -13.14 -17.09 7.82
C MET A 44 -13.79 -16.45 6.58
N GLU A 45 -14.75 -15.55 6.75
CA GLU A 45 -15.30 -14.76 5.65
C GLU A 45 -14.43 -13.51 5.46
N LEU A 46 -14.08 -13.20 4.21
CA LEU A 46 -13.25 -12.04 3.86
C LEU A 46 -13.99 -10.74 4.20
N ILE A 47 -13.40 -9.91 5.05
CA ILE A 47 -13.92 -8.59 5.41
C ILE A 47 -13.31 -7.51 4.52
N ILE A 48 -11.97 -7.46 4.48
CA ILE A 48 -11.20 -6.37 3.88
C ILE A 48 -9.96 -6.91 3.18
N THR A 49 -9.55 -6.23 2.12
CA THR A 49 -8.27 -6.41 1.44
C THR A 49 -7.51 -5.08 1.44
N ILE A 50 -6.25 -5.08 1.87
CA ILE A 50 -5.37 -3.91 1.96
C ILE A 50 -4.13 -4.15 1.11
N ASN A 51 -3.99 -3.38 0.04
CA ASN A 51 -2.81 -3.41 -0.81
C ASN A 51 -1.72 -2.49 -0.27
N LYS A 52 -0.47 -2.75 -0.65
CA LYS A 52 0.68 -1.91 -0.32
C LYS A 52 0.50 -0.45 -0.74
N ARG A 53 -0.24 -0.24 -1.83
CA ARG A 53 -0.53 1.08 -2.42
C ARG A 53 -1.64 1.84 -1.72
N ASP A 54 -2.40 1.20 -0.83
CA ASP A 54 -3.50 1.86 -0.10
C ASP A 54 -2.97 2.82 0.98
N ASP A 55 -1.65 3.00 1.09
CA ASP A 55 -1.02 4.01 1.93
C ASP A 55 -1.29 5.42 1.36
N SER A 56 -2.04 6.24 2.11
CA SER A 56 -2.37 7.62 1.73
C SER A 56 -1.13 8.52 1.59
N VAL A 57 -0.03 8.19 2.28
CA VAL A 57 1.26 8.87 2.11
C VAL A 57 1.83 8.55 0.72
N SER A 58 1.69 7.30 0.25
CA SER A 58 2.13 6.89 -1.09
C SER A 58 1.35 7.60 -2.19
N GLU A 59 0.04 7.75 -2.04
CA GLU A 59 -0.80 8.45 -3.04
C GLU A 59 -0.52 9.97 -3.07
N ASN A 60 -0.33 10.62 -1.92
CA ASN A 60 0.09 12.02 -1.89
C ASN A 60 1.47 12.25 -2.51
N ASN A 61 2.43 11.35 -2.23
CA ASN A 61 3.77 11.41 -2.84
C ASN A 61 3.71 11.24 -4.36
N ARG A 62 2.91 10.29 -4.85
CA ARG A 62 2.67 10.08 -6.29
C ARG A 62 2.04 11.30 -6.95
N LEU A 63 1.04 11.90 -6.31
CA LEU A 63 0.40 13.12 -6.81
C LEU A 63 1.42 14.26 -6.95
N GLU A 64 2.29 14.43 -5.97
CA GLU A 64 3.32 15.47 -5.99
C GLU A 64 4.36 15.23 -7.10
N ASP A 65 4.76 13.99 -7.34
CA ASP A 65 5.64 13.63 -8.45
C ASP A 65 4.97 13.87 -9.81
N TYR A 66 3.68 13.56 -9.95
CA TYR A 66 2.94 13.88 -11.18
C TYR A 66 2.85 15.40 -11.42
N LYS A 67 2.63 16.21 -10.38
CA LYS A 67 2.64 17.67 -10.50
C LYS A 67 3.98 18.20 -10.99
N LYS A 68 5.10 17.71 -10.44
CA LYS A 68 6.45 18.09 -10.90
C LYS A 68 6.66 17.74 -12.37
N ARG A 69 6.21 16.54 -12.77
CA ARG A 69 6.36 16.05 -14.14
C ARG A 69 5.52 16.84 -15.14
N ILE A 70 4.29 17.20 -14.77
CA ILE A 70 3.43 18.09 -15.56
C ILE A 70 4.11 19.45 -15.74
N LYS A 71 4.62 20.06 -14.65
CA LYS A 71 5.31 21.36 -14.72
C LYS A 71 6.54 21.34 -15.63
N LEU A 72 7.29 20.24 -15.64
CA LEU A 72 8.42 20.06 -16.54
C LEU A 72 7.96 19.97 -18.01
N LEU A 73 6.91 19.21 -18.29
CA LEU A 73 6.35 19.10 -19.64
C LEU A 73 5.82 20.44 -20.15
N GLU A 74 5.19 21.25 -19.29
CA GLU A 74 4.75 22.61 -19.63
C GLU A 74 5.91 23.55 -19.98
N LEU A 75 7.07 23.41 -19.33
CA LEU A 75 8.27 24.18 -19.66
C LEU A 75 8.82 23.79 -21.03
N ILE A 76 8.95 22.49 -21.29
CA ILE A 76 9.43 21.96 -22.58
C ILE A 76 8.51 22.45 -23.72
N LEU A 77 7.19 22.35 -23.55
CA LEU A 77 6.22 22.80 -24.54
C LEU A 77 6.23 24.31 -24.79
N LYS A 78 6.75 25.11 -23.86
CA LYS A 78 6.94 26.56 -24.05
C LYS A 78 8.23 26.87 -24.81
N GLU A 79 9.27 26.06 -24.65
CA GLU A 79 10.54 26.22 -25.35
C GLU A 79 10.49 25.74 -26.80
N GLU A 80 9.57 24.82 -27.13
CA GLU A 80 9.34 24.37 -28.51
C GLU A 80 8.39 25.27 -29.34
N LYS A 81 7.97 26.42 -28.81
CA LYS A 81 7.14 27.44 -29.51
C LYS A 81 7.97 28.67 -29.89
#